data_AF-A0A1X7FNT8-F1
#
_entry.id   AF-A0A1X7FNT8-F1
#
_cell.length_a   1.000
_cell.length_b   1.000
_cell.length_c   1.000
_cell.angle_alpha   90.00
_cell.angle_beta   90.00
_cell.angle_gamma   90.00
#
_symmetry.space_group_name_H-M   'P 1'
#
loop_
_entity.id
_entity.type
_entity.pdbx_description
1 polymer ?
#
loop_
_entity_poly.entity_id
_entity_poly.type
_entity_poly.pdbx_seq_one_letter_code
_entity_poly.pdbx_strand_id
1 'polypeptide(L)'
;MTTVDPHAPVISIRERYRDMVSDRWLGIIAPQPDELLSSWLHRLAYANGVAPRAFARVLGLNPGMWSAALDLRLPADVANLLSANTGIAHNQLAAMTLSHDLPRELLLPLRNNGPQWSSTWLQFCSRCLAEDAQPYFRRRWRLATRLSCIEHGCRLRDRCPSCLGCIAVFDQAELVPQHYCVACGYDLRRAPVPYLSPTARTLDRCIDNFCSLEATAHASFGPLLIRRLLSMPSAAGGYYSTMMLTSLSTSARTYCAEHLSRPSEWPVDDENDRKARRLWHLVPPTSDHCAWIELLANALGRKGGLPGASEVKKPGKKIPYLLGAYARMSPGPGCRLPPELIET
;
A
#
# COMPACT_ATOMS: atom_id res chain seq x y z
N MET A 1 -44.93 -12.34 59.40
CA MET A 1 -44.88 -13.34 58.31
C MET A 1 -45.19 -12.61 57.02
N THR A 2 -44.16 -12.22 56.29
CA THR A 2 -44.28 -11.49 55.02
C THR A 2 -44.62 -12.48 53.91
N THR A 3 -45.79 -12.29 53.31
CA THR A 3 -46.30 -13.06 52.17
C THR A 3 -45.45 -12.74 50.93
N VAL A 4 -44.67 -13.71 50.47
CA VAL A 4 -43.92 -13.65 49.22
C VAL A 4 -44.92 -13.83 48.07
N ASP A 5 -44.97 -12.86 47.17
CA ASP A 5 -45.83 -12.85 45.98
C ASP A 5 -45.46 -14.01 45.02
N PRO A 6 -46.37 -14.95 44.72
CA PRO A 6 -46.10 -16.11 43.88
C PRO A 6 -45.87 -15.78 42.40
N HIS A 7 -46.04 -14.52 41.99
CA HIS A 7 -45.83 -14.06 40.60
C HIS A 7 -44.63 -13.12 40.43
N ALA A 8 -43.80 -12.92 41.45
CA ALA A 8 -42.57 -12.16 41.30
C ALA A 8 -41.59 -12.91 40.37
N PRO A 9 -41.03 -12.27 39.32
CA PRO A 9 -40.05 -12.91 38.47
C PRO A 9 -38.83 -13.30 39.32
N VAL A 10 -38.50 -14.60 39.30
CA VAL A 10 -37.31 -15.12 39.99
C VAL A 10 -36.08 -14.66 39.20
N ILE A 11 -35.45 -13.59 39.68
CA ILE A 11 -34.15 -13.15 39.17
C ILE A 11 -33.08 -14.04 39.80
N SER A 12 -32.61 -15.03 39.04
CA SER A 12 -31.43 -15.82 39.41
C SER A 12 -30.18 -15.22 38.79
N ILE A 13 -29.17 -14.96 39.62
CA ILE A 13 -27.84 -14.60 39.15
C ILE A 13 -27.22 -15.88 38.58
N ARG A 14 -27.15 -15.98 37.25
CA ARG A 14 -26.38 -17.03 36.57
C ARG A 14 -24.89 -16.83 36.81
N GLU A 15 -24.09 -17.87 36.57
CA GLU A 15 -22.63 -17.80 36.58
C GLU A 15 -22.16 -16.54 35.84
N ARG A 16 -21.15 -15.83 36.40
CA ARG A 16 -20.66 -14.63 35.73
C ARG A 16 -20.09 -15.08 34.40
N TYR A 17 -20.30 -14.27 33.36
CA TYR A 17 -19.82 -14.58 32.01
C TYR A 17 -18.32 -14.93 31.96
N ARG A 18 -17.51 -14.35 32.84
CA ARG A 18 -16.08 -14.63 33.01
C ARG A 18 -15.78 -16.07 33.50
N ASP A 19 -16.70 -16.67 34.24
CA ASP A 19 -16.54 -18.00 34.83
C ASP A 19 -16.95 -19.10 33.84
N MET A 20 -17.70 -18.75 32.79
CA MET A 20 -18.16 -19.65 31.72
C MET A 20 -17.33 -19.56 30.43
N VAL A 21 -16.59 -18.46 30.22
CA VAL A 21 -15.85 -18.18 29.00
C VAL A 21 -14.36 -18.38 29.21
N SER A 22 -13.76 -19.14 28.30
CA SER A 22 -12.32 -19.40 28.14
C SER A 22 -11.44 -18.18 28.42
N ASP A 23 -10.18 -18.39 28.83
CA ASP A 23 -9.10 -17.37 28.93
C ASP A 23 -8.80 -16.62 27.61
N ARG A 24 -9.67 -16.69 26.61
CA ARG A 24 -9.53 -16.17 25.25
C ARG A 24 -10.58 -15.11 24.95
N TRP A 25 -10.30 -14.30 23.93
CA TRP A 25 -11.27 -13.34 23.42
C TRP A 25 -12.40 -14.03 22.65
N LEU A 26 -13.60 -13.46 22.75
CA LEU A 26 -14.83 -14.01 22.18
C LEU A 26 -14.86 -13.93 20.65
N GLY A 27 -14.49 -12.77 20.12
CA GLY A 27 -14.39 -12.52 18.70
C GLY A 27 -13.01 -12.92 18.20
N ILE A 28 -12.86 -14.17 17.76
CA ILE A 28 -11.64 -14.60 17.05
C ILE A 28 -11.89 -14.42 15.56
N ILE A 29 -11.07 -13.59 14.92
CA ILE A 29 -11.12 -13.37 13.48
C ILE A 29 -9.81 -13.82 12.83
N ALA A 30 -9.92 -14.56 11.73
CA ALA A 30 -8.76 -14.95 10.95
C ALA A 30 -8.15 -13.73 10.22
N PRO A 31 -6.81 -13.61 10.18
CA PRO A 31 -6.11 -12.72 9.25
C PRO A 31 -6.51 -12.96 7.79
N GLN A 32 -6.61 -11.89 7.02
CA GLN A 32 -6.87 -11.94 5.57
C GLN A 32 -5.55 -11.92 4.77
N PRO A 33 -5.56 -12.40 3.50
CA PRO A 33 -4.38 -12.33 2.65
C PRO A 33 -3.89 -10.88 2.44
N ASP A 34 -2.57 -10.68 2.59
CA ASP A 34 -1.91 -9.37 2.49
C ASP A 34 -2.45 -8.32 3.50
N GLU A 35 -3.11 -8.72 4.58
CA GLU A 35 -3.65 -7.79 5.58
C GLU A 35 -2.57 -7.16 6.45
N LEU A 36 -2.70 -5.87 6.73
CA LEU A 36 -1.88 -5.16 7.72
C LEU A 36 -2.22 -5.63 9.14
N LEU A 37 -1.21 -5.72 10.00
CA LEU A 37 -1.42 -6.03 11.41
C LEU A 37 -2.36 -5.01 12.06
N SER A 38 -2.21 -3.72 11.75
CA SER A 38 -3.12 -2.66 12.21
C SER A 38 -4.56 -2.89 11.78
N SER A 39 -4.81 -3.25 10.52
CA SER A 39 -6.14 -3.58 10.00
C SER A 39 -6.76 -4.76 10.73
N TRP A 40 -6.00 -5.84 10.91
CA TRP A 40 -6.47 -7.01 11.63
C TRP A 40 -6.81 -6.67 13.08
N LEU A 41 -5.97 -5.87 13.76
CA LEU A 41 -6.23 -5.40 15.13
C LEU A 41 -7.48 -4.53 15.23
N HIS A 42 -7.77 -3.68 14.23
CA HIS A 42 -9.00 -2.87 14.21
C HIS A 42 -10.25 -3.74 14.04
N ARG A 43 -10.20 -4.74 13.15
CA ARG A 43 -11.29 -5.71 12.99
C ARG A 43 -11.47 -6.57 14.25
N LEU A 44 -10.37 -6.96 14.89
CA LEU A 44 -10.37 -7.77 16.10
C LEU A 44 -10.99 -7.00 17.27
N ALA A 45 -10.61 -5.72 17.42
CA ALA A 45 -11.20 -4.82 18.41
C ALA A 45 -12.72 -4.73 18.19
N TYR A 46 -13.15 -4.45 16.97
CA TYR A 46 -14.57 -4.34 16.60
C TYR A 46 -15.33 -5.65 16.88
N ALA A 47 -14.77 -6.81 16.52
CA ALA A 47 -15.36 -8.12 16.78
C ALA A 47 -15.52 -8.43 18.27
N ASN A 48 -14.71 -7.81 19.13
CA ASN A 48 -14.78 -7.93 20.59
C ASN A 48 -15.53 -6.76 21.25
N GLY A 49 -16.23 -5.92 20.47
CA GLY A 49 -17.04 -4.82 21.00
C GLY A 49 -16.21 -3.64 21.56
N VAL A 50 -14.94 -3.53 21.18
CA VAL A 50 -14.04 -2.45 21.63
C VAL A 50 -13.70 -1.54 20.46
N ALA A 51 -13.89 -0.23 20.63
CA ALA A 51 -13.47 0.74 19.63
C ALA A 51 -11.93 0.75 19.48
N PRO A 52 -11.38 0.92 18.26
CA PRO A 52 -9.94 0.89 18.02
C PRO A 52 -9.09 1.77 18.95
N ARG A 53 -9.54 3.00 19.27
CA ARG A 53 -8.84 3.90 20.19
C ARG A 53 -8.70 3.31 21.59
N ALA A 54 -9.76 2.67 22.09
CA ALA A 54 -9.77 2.05 23.43
C ALA A 54 -8.95 0.75 23.46
N PHE A 55 -8.90 0.03 22.34
CA PHE A 55 -8.18 -1.24 22.23
C PHE A 55 -6.67 -1.10 22.47
N ALA A 56 -6.08 0.08 22.20
CA ALA A 56 -4.69 0.36 22.57
C ALA A 56 -4.41 0.06 24.05
N ARG A 57 -5.33 0.43 24.96
CA ARG A 57 -5.19 0.17 26.40
C ARG A 57 -5.30 -1.30 26.76
N VAL A 58 -6.13 -2.06 26.02
CA VAL A 58 -6.24 -3.51 26.18
C VAL A 58 -4.89 -4.19 25.90
N LEU A 59 -4.14 -3.66 24.94
CA LEU A 59 -2.80 -4.12 24.60
C LEU A 59 -1.69 -3.51 25.48
N GLY A 60 -2.03 -2.69 26.49
CA GLY A 60 -1.05 -2.00 27.33
C GLY A 60 -0.30 -0.87 26.62
N LEU A 61 -0.84 -0.33 25.53
CA LEU A 61 -0.21 0.70 24.70
C LEU A 61 -0.78 2.10 24.94
N ASN A 62 0.06 3.10 24.70
CA ASN A 62 -0.33 4.51 24.75
C ASN A 62 -1.18 4.92 23.54
N PRO A 63 -2.04 5.95 23.68
CA PRO A 63 -2.80 6.49 22.56
C PRO A 63 -1.89 7.10 21.48
N GLY A 64 -2.47 7.35 20.30
CA GLY A 64 -1.76 7.87 19.12
C GLY A 64 -1.76 6.84 17.99
N MET A 65 -0.73 6.84 17.15
CA MET A 65 -0.60 5.93 16.01
C MET A 65 -0.18 4.50 16.41
N TRP A 66 -0.67 3.99 17.55
CA TRP A 66 -0.25 2.74 18.19
C TRP A 66 -0.26 1.56 17.22
N SER A 67 -1.36 1.36 16.49
CA SER A 67 -1.50 0.23 15.56
C SER A 67 -0.56 0.33 14.37
N ALA A 68 -0.36 1.53 13.83
CA ALA A 68 0.57 1.76 12.72
C ALA A 68 2.04 1.57 13.14
N ALA A 69 2.36 1.79 14.42
CA ALA A 69 3.68 1.46 14.97
C ALA A 69 3.89 -0.07 15.03
N LEU A 70 2.86 -0.83 15.38
CA LEU A 70 2.91 -2.30 15.39
C LEU A 70 3.14 -2.89 13.99
N ASP A 71 2.65 -2.24 12.93
CA ASP A 71 2.94 -2.66 11.55
C ASP A 71 4.45 -2.68 11.26
N LEU A 72 5.24 -1.81 11.89
CA LEU A 72 6.68 -1.70 11.68
C LEU A 72 7.50 -2.60 12.60
N ARG A 73 6.99 -2.87 13.80
CA ARG A 73 7.64 -3.69 14.81
C ARG A 73 6.59 -4.14 15.81
N LEU A 74 6.35 -5.45 15.89
CA LEU A 74 5.50 -6.07 16.89
C LEU A 74 6.36 -6.50 18.10
N PRO A 75 6.21 -5.88 19.29
CA PRO A 75 6.89 -6.31 20.50
C PRO A 75 6.48 -7.74 20.92
N ALA A 76 7.41 -8.49 21.52
CA ALA A 76 7.20 -9.90 21.86
C ALA A 76 6.10 -10.11 22.91
N ASP A 77 6.00 -9.22 23.89
CA ASP A 77 4.95 -9.18 24.90
C ASP A 77 3.56 -9.00 24.27
N VAL A 78 3.42 -8.07 23.33
CA VAL A 78 2.16 -7.86 22.58
C VAL A 78 1.86 -9.07 21.70
N ALA A 79 2.86 -9.65 21.02
CA ALA A 79 2.68 -10.86 20.22
C ALA A 79 2.20 -12.05 21.07
N ASN A 80 2.79 -12.26 22.24
CA ASN A 80 2.42 -13.31 23.19
C ASN A 80 0.98 -13.12 23.68
N LEU A 81 0.61 -11.88 24.03
CA LEU A 81 -0.75 -11.54 24.43
C LEU A 81 -1.76 -11.86 23.31
N LEU A 82 -1.49 -11.41 22.09
CA LEU A 82 -2.36 -11.65 20.93
C LEU A 82 -2.48 -13.15 20.63
N SER A 83 -1.36 -13.87 20.63
CA SER A 83 -1.32 -15.31 20.38
C SER A 83 -2.12 -16.10 21.43
N ALA A 84 -1.94 -15.77 22.72
CA ALA A 84 -2.68 -16.42 23.81
C ALA A 84 -4.20 -16.18 23.72
N ASN A 85 -4.61 -14.95 23.40
CA ASN A 85 -6.04 -14.57 23.38
C ASN A 85 -6.77 -14.98 22.10
N THR A 86 -6.08 -15.12 20.97
CA THR A 86 -6.70 -15.40 19.66
C THR A 86 -6.38 -16.79 19.10
N GLY A 87 -5.33 -17.45 19.59
CA GLY A 87 -4.80 -18.69 19.02
C GLY A 87 -4.06 -18.50 17.70
N ILE A 88 -3.86 -17.28 17.21
CA ILE A 88 -3.08 -17.00 16.00
C ILE A 88 -1.60 -17.19 16.32
N ALA A 89 -0.90 -17.96 15.47
CA ALA A 89 0.51 -18.26 15.65
C ALA A 89 1.40 -17.03 15.40
N HIS A 90 2.54 -16.95 16.08
CA HIS A 90 3.47 -15.82 15.97
C HIS A 90 3.97 -15.57 14.55
N ASN A 91 4.15 -16.61 13.75
CA ASN A 91 4.54 -16.49 12.34
C ASN A 91 3.45 -15.81 11.50
N GLN A 92 2.16 -16.08 11.77
CA GLN A 92 1.05 -15.42 11.11
C GLN A 92 0.94 -13.94 11.54
N LEU A 93 1.17 -13.65 12.84
CA LEU A 93 1.25 -12.26 13.32
C LEU A 93 2.40 -11.50 12.65
N ALA A 94 3.58 -12.12 12.58
CA ALA A 94 4.76 -11.54 11.93
C ALA A 94 4.53 -11.31 10.43
N ALA A 95 3.82 -12.22 9.74
CA ALA A 95 3.48 -12.10 8.32
C ALA A 95 2.51 -10.95 8.02
N MET A 96 1.83 -10.38 9.01
CA MET A 96 1.03 -9.15 8.83
C MET A 96 1.86 -7.86 9.03
N THR A 97 3.09 -7.97 9.56
CA THR A 97 4.00 -6.82 9.73
C THR A 97 4.73 -6.46 8.44
N LEU A 98 5.38 -5.30 8.40
CA LEU A 98 6.12 -4.78 7.25
C LEU A 98 7.62 -5.13 7.28
N SER A 99 8.07 -5.85 8.30
CA SER A 99 9.49 -5.94 8.69
C SER A 99 10.36 -6.82 7.79
N HIS A 100 9.75 -7.76 7.04
CA HIS A 100 10.49 -8.85 6.39
C HIS A 100 10.50 -8.81 4.86
N ASP A 101 9.44 -8.31 4.21
CA ASP A 101 9.27 -8.51 2.76
C ASP A 101 9.25 -7.20 1.95
N LEU A 102 9.21 -6.05 2.61
CA LEU A 102 9.02 -4.74 1.96
C LEU A 102 10.18 -3.80 2.25
N PRO A 103 10.70 -3.06 1.25
CA PRO A 103 11.79 -2.10 1.46
C PRO A 103 11.36 -0.98 2.43
N ARG A 104 11.97 -0.95 3.61
CA ARG A 104 11.57 -0.06 4.71
C ARG A 104 11.68 1.41 4.33
N GLU A 105 12.66 1.75 3.50
CA GLU A 105 12.94 3.10 3.00
C GLU A 105 11.81 3.61 2.11
N LEU A 106 11.08 2.72 1.44
CA LEU A 106 9.97 3.06 0.57
C LEU A 106 8.63 3.14 1.31
N LEU A 107 8.59 2.85 2.62
CA LEU A 107 7.36 2.96 3.40
C LEU A 107 6.95 4.42 3.56
N LEU A 108 5.64 4.68 3.47
CA LEU A 108 5.08 5.97 3.81
C LEU A 108 5.35 6.27 5.30
N PRO A 109 5.70 7.52 5.65
CA PRO A 109 6.00 7.87 7.03
C PRO A 109 4.75 7.77 7.90
N LEU A 110 4.94 7.52 9.19
CA LEU A 110 3.86 7.58 10.18
C LEU A 110 3.48 9.05 10.43
N ARG A 111 2.68 9.62 9.52
CA ARG A 111 2.13 10.96 9.62
C ARG A 111 0.61 10.89 9.48
N ASN A 112 -0.08 11.57 10.39
CA ASN A 112 -1.54 11.72 10.35
C ASN A 112 -1.98 13.19 10.24
N ASN A 113 -1.03 14.12 10.20
CA ASN A 113 -1.24 15.56 10.05
C ASN A 113 -0.27 16.11 9.00
N GLY A 114 -0.61 17.27 8.46
CA GLY A 114 0.19 17.95 7.44
C GLY A 114 -0.68 18.54 6.32
N PRO A 115 -0.08 19.36 5.46
CA PRO A 115 -0.78 19.95 4.32
C PRO A 115 -1.27 18.86 3.36
N GLN A 116 -2.28 19.17 2.55
CA GLN A 116 -2.93 18.18 1.68
C GLN A 116 -1.96 17.47 0.71
N TRP A 117 -0.91 18.18 0.26
CA TRP A 117 0.11 17.64 -0.64
C TRP A 117 1.06 16.65 0.04
N SER A 118 1.15 16.63 1.37
CA SER A 118 2.04 15.72 2.09
C SER A 118 1.45 14.31 2.17
N SER A 119 2.35 13.34 2.31
CA SER A 119 2.03 11.94 2.55
C SER A 119 1.20 11.77 3.82
N THR A 120 0.29 10.80 3.77
CA THR A 120 -0.28 10.18 4.98
C THR A 120 0.38 8.81 5.17
N TRP A 121 0.14 8.19 6.31
CA TRP A 121 0.68 6.85 6.57
C TRP A 121 -0.04 5.75 5.80
N LEU A 122 -1.27 5.91 5.33
CA LEU A 122 -2.01 4.79 4.73
C LEU A 122 -2.75 5.20 3.46
N GLN A 123 -2.73 4.28 2.49
CA GLN A 123 -3.51 4.36 1.28
C GLN A 123 -4.62 3.28 1.27
N PHE A 124 -5.57 3.41 0.34
CA PHE A 124 -6.63 2.44 0.15
C PHE A 124 -7.18 2.44 -1.27
N CYS A 125 -7.75 1.30 -1.65
CA CYS A 125 -8.61 1.16 -2.82
C CYS A 125 -10.07 1.07 -2.36
N SER A 126 -10.92 2.00 -2.79
CA SER A 126 -12.35 1.98 -2.40
C SER A 126 -13.09 0.77 -2.95
N ARG A 127 -12.71 0.29 -4.13
CA ARG A 127 -13.29 -0.93 -4.73
C ARG A 127 -12.95 -2.17 -3.94
N CYS A 128 -11.69 -2.34 -3.51
CA CYS A 128 -11.33 -3.43 -2.60
C CYS A 128 -12.18 -3.37 -1.32
N LEU A 129 -12.22 -2.22 -0.66
CA LEU A 129 -13.02 -2.09 0.56
C LEU A 129 -14.52 -2.36 0.32
N ALA A 130 -15.05 -2.14 -0.88
CA ALA A 130 -16.45 -2.40 -1.23
C ALA A 130 -16.71 -3.88 -1.58
N GLU A 131 -15.77 -4.55 -2.24
CA GLU A 131 -15.87 -5.94 -2.71
C GLU A 131 -15.43 -6.95 -1.63
N ASP A 132 -14.56 -6.55 -0.69
CA ASP A 132 -14.12 -7.38 0.43
C ASP A 132 -15.32 -7.75 1.33
N ALA A 133 -15.52 -9.04 1.59
CA ALA A 133 -16.57 -9.52 2.49
C ALA A 133 -16.49 -8.88 3.89
N GLN A 134 -15.27 -8.66 4.37
CA GLN A 134 -14.98 -7.79 5.50
C GLN A 134 -13.87 -6.80 5.09
N PRO A 135 -14.16 -5.49 5.00
CA PRO A 135 -13.19 -4.51 4.48
C PRO A 135 -11.90 -4.48 5.31
N TYR A 136 -10.75 -4.56 4.64
CA TYR A 136 -9.45 -4.57 5.29
C TYR A 136 -8.37 -3.78 4.53
N PHE A 137 -7.38 -3.28 5.27
CA PHE A 137 -6.24 -2.56 4.68
C PHE A 137 -5.06 -3.49 4.43
N ARG A 138 -4.46 -3.36 3.24
CA ARG A 138 -3.44 -4.26 2.73
C ARG A 138 -2.02 -3.75 3.00
N ARG A 139 -1.06 -4.65 3.22
CA ARG A 139 0.35 -4.32 3.54
C ARG A 139 0.98 -3.43 2.50
N ARG A 140 0.81 -3.76 1.22
CA ARG A 140 1.36 -2.99 0.09
C ARG A 140 0.82 -1.56 0.00
N TRP A 141 -0.30 -1.23 0.65
CA TRP A 141 -0.81 0.15 0.70
C TRP A 141 0.02 1.08 1.61
N ARG A 142 1.05 0.55 2.28
CA ARG A 142 2.05 1.32 3.01
C ARG A 142 3.25 1.74 2.16
N LEU A 143 3.38 1.27 0.91
CA LEU A 143 4.51 1.60 0.04
C LEU A 143 4.27 2.91 -0.72
N ALA A 144 5.21 3.84 -0.63
CA ALA A 144 5.18 5.09 -1.39
C ALA A 144 5.29 4.85 -2.91
N THR A 145 5.94 3.77 -3.34
CA THR A 145 5.98 3.41 -4.76
C THR A 145 4.66 2.84 -5.26
N ARG A 146 3.78 2.37 -4.37
CA ARG A 146 2.50 1.78 -4.74
C ARG A 146 1.47 2.85 -5.08
N LEU A 147 1.11 2.92 -6.36
CA LEU A 147 0.17 3.91 -6.89
C LEU A 147 -1.16 3.30 -7.31
N SER A 148 -1.15 2.05 -7.78
CA SER A 148 -2.34 1.35 -8.26
C SER A 148 -2.77 0.24 -7.33
N CYS A 149 -4.06 -0.07 -7.29
CA CYS A 149 -4.53 -1.33 -6.72
C CYS A 149 -4.09 -2.51 -7.61
N ILE A 150 -3.62 -3.61 -7.01
CA ILE A 150 -3.27 -4.84 -7.76
C ILE A 150 -4.51 -5.42 -8.44
N GLU A 151 -5.61 -5.52 -7.69
CA GLU A 151 -6.86 -6.13 -8.17
C GLU A 151 -7.59 -5.26 -9.20
N HIS A 152 -7.68 -3.94 -8.95
CA HIS A 152 -8.52 -3.05 -9.76
C HIS A 152 -7.76 -2.15 -10.73
N GLY A 153 -6.43 -2.04 -10.61
CA GLY A 153 -5.59 -1.16 -11.42
C GLY A 153 -5.87 0.34 -11.25
N CYS A 154 -6.81 0.74 -10.41
CA CYS A 154 -7.14 2.14 -10.17
C CYS A 154 -6.15 2.81 -9.21
N ARG A 155 -6.12 4.15 -9.23
CA ARG A 155 -5.26 4.90 -8.31
C ARG A 155 -5.71 4.68 -6.86
N LEU A 156 -4.75 4.43 -5.98
CA LEU A 156 -5.00 4.42 -4.54
C LEU A 156 -5.34 5.85 -4.04
N ARG A 157 -6.06 5.93 -2.93
CA ARG A 157 -6.34 7.16 -2.19
C ARG A 157 -5.68 7.11 -0.84
N ASP A 158 -5.33 8.26 -0.28
CA ASP A 158 -4.73 8.37 1.05
C ASP A 158 -5.51 9.28 2.00
N ARG A 159 -6.62 9.82 1.50
CA ARG A 159 -7.48 10.77 2.20
C ARG A 159 -8.95 10.49 1.91
N CYS A 160 -9.79 10.87 2.87
CA CYS A 160 -11.23 10.89 2.70
C CYS A 160 -11.62 11.88 1.60
N PRO A 161 -12.51 11.52 0.65
CA PRO A 161 -12.96 12.46 -0.37
C PRO A 161 -13.91 13.55 0.16
N SER A 162 -14.53 13.33 1.33
CA SER A 162 -15.47 14.29 1.94
C SER A 162 -14.73 15.37 2.74
N CYS A 163 -13.89 14.99 3.70
CA CYS A 163 -13.22 15.94 4.60
C CYS A 163 -11.72 16.14 4.33
N LEU A 164 -11.13 15.43 3.36
CA LEU A 164 -9.69 15.44 3.04
C LEU A 164 -8.77 14.97 4.19
N GLY A 165 -9.35 14.49 5.29
CA GLY A 165 -8.66 13.90 6.42
C GLY A 165 -7.94 12.60 6.06
N CYS A 166 -6.83 12.35 6.76
CA CYS A 166 -6.06 11.11 6.67
C CYS A 166 -6.87 9.91 7.20
N ILE A 167 -6.51 8.69 6.80
CA ILE A 167 -7.13 7.47 7.33
C ILE A 167 -6.58 7.22 8.74
N ALA A 168 -7.39 7.47 9.77
CA ALA A 168 -6.93 7.50 11.17
C ALA A 168 -7.64 6.46 12.05
N VAL A 169 -7.88 5.24 11.54
CA VAL A 169 -8.69 4.20 12.22
C VAL A 169 -8.25 3.95 13.67
N PHE A 170 -6.94 4.05 13.96
CA PHE A 170 -6.38 3.92 15.30
C PHE A 170 -6.99 4.88 16.33
N ASP A 171 -7.56 5.99 15.86
CA ASP A 171 -8.18 7.04 16.66
C ASP A 171 -9.72 6.95 16.65
N GLN A 172 -10.30 5.87 16.12
CA GLN A 172 -11.74 5.67 16.13
C GLN A 172 -12.24 5.40 17.56
N ALA A 173 -13.07 6.30 18.07
CA ALA A 173 -13.65 6.21 19.41
C ALA A 173 -15.01 5.50 19.43
N GLU A 174 -15.72 5.51 18.30
CA GLU A 174 -17.02 4.86 18.17
C GLU A 174 -16.85 3.40 17.77
N LEU A 175 -17.81 2.55 18.16
CA LEU A 175 -17.83 1.15 17.75
C LEU A 175 -18.38 1.04 16.32
N VAL A 176 -17.57 1.45 15.34
CA VAL A 176 -17.89 1.38 13.92
C VAL A 176 -16.78 0.65 13.14
N PRO A 177 -17.10 -0.01 12.02
CA PRO A 177 -16.11 -0.65 11.18
C PRO A 177 -15.02 0.31 10.67
N GLN A 178 -13.82 -0.23 10.44
CA GLN A 178 -12.63 0.56 10.05
C GLN A 178 -12.71 1.30 8.70
N HIS A 179 -13.71 1.01 7.85
CA HIS A 179 -13.89 1.71 6.59
C HIS A 179 -14.62 3.06 6.72
N TYR A 180 -15.07 3.44 7.93
CA TYR A 180 -15.62 4.76 8.18
C TYR A 180 -14.51 5.76 8.52
N CYS A 181 -14.57 6.93 7.90
CA CYS A 181 -13.65 8.02 8.20
C CYS A 181 -13.85 8.52 9.63
N VAL A 182 -12.81 8.45 10.46
CA VAL A 182 -12.85 8.91 11.86
C VAL A 182 -13.24 10.38 12.00
N ALA A 183 -12.83 11.23 11.06
CA ALA A 183 -13.06 12.67 11.16
C ALA A 183 -14.48 13.12 10.76
N CYS A 184 -15.17 12.39 9.88
CA CYS A 184 -16.46 12.85 9.33
C CYS A 184 -17.51 11.75 9.10
N GLY A 185 -17.22 10.49 9.43
CA GLY A 185 -18.15 9.37 9.24
C GLY A 185 -18.36 8.93 7.78
N TYR A 186 -17.66 9.51 6.80
CA TYR A 186 -17.81 9.09 5.40
C TYR A 186 -17.39 7.63 5.20
N ASP A 187 -18.23 6.86 4.51
CA ASP A 187 -17.94 5.48 4.11
C ASP A 187 -16.93 5.43 2.95
N LEU A 188 -15.69 5.03 3.25
CA LEU A 188 -14.59 5.00 2.29
C LEU A 188 -14.82 4.04 1.11
N ARG A 189 -15.72 3.05 1.25
CA ARG A 189 -16.12 2.14 0.16
C ARG A 189 -16.79 2.88 -0.98
N ARG A 190 -17.47 3.99 -0.67
CA ARG A 190 -18.15 4.85 -1.64
C ARG A 190 -17.23 5.91 -2.25
N ALA A 191 -15.95 5.92 -1.92
CA ALA A 191 -15.06 6.95 -2.44
C ALA A 191 -14.90 6.83 -3.97
N PRO A 192 -15.02 7.94 -4.73
CA PRO A 192 -14.86 7.90 -6.19
C PRO A 192 -13.51 7.34 -6.60
N VAL A 193 -13.45 6.55 -7.67
CA VAL A 193 -12.20 5.94 -8.11
C VAL A 193 -11.40 6.94 -8.95
N PRO A 194 -10.21 7.38 -8.51
CA PRO A 194 -9.43 8.32 -9.30
C PRO A 194 -8.75 7.64 -10.50
N TYR A 195 -8.62 8.40 -11.58
CA TYR A 195 -7.87 7.97 -12.77
C TYR A 195 -6.38 7.79 -12.46
N LEU A 196 -5.78 6.80 -13.15
CA LEU A 196 -4.35 6.54 -13.21
C LEU A 196 -4.02 6.17 -14.66
N SER A 197 -3.06 6.86 -15.29
CA SER A 197 -2.69 6.54 -16.66
C SER A 197 -2.14 5.11 -16.81
N PRO A 198 -2.36 4.44 -17.97
CA PRO A 198 -1.82 3.11 -18.22
C PRO A 198 -0.30 3.04 -18.03
N THR A 199 0.43 4.08 -18.42
CA THR A 199 1.90 4.12 -18.31
C THR A 199 2.35 4.22 -16.85
N ALA A 200 1.70 5.06 -16.03
CA ALA A 200 2.00 5.12 -14.60
C ALA A 200 1.64 3.81 -13.88
N ARG A 201 0.55 3.14 -14.28
CA ARG A 201 0.20 1.80 -13.79
C ARG A 201 1.25 0.75 -14.17
N THR A 202 1.83 0.84 -15.37
CA THR A 202 2.89 -0.06 -15.80
C THR A 202 4.18 0.21 -15.02
N LEU A 203 4.54 1.48 -14.78
CA LEU A 203 5.68 1.84 -13.93
C LEU A 203 5.51 1.30 -12.51
N ASP A 204 4.34 1.49 -11.90
CA ASP A 204 4.00 0.95 -10.58
C ASP A 204 4.18 -0.57 -10.49
N ARG A 205 3.60 -1.33 -11.43
CA ARG A 205 3.77 -2.80 -11.50
C ARG A 205 5.22 -3.22 -11.73
N CYS A 206 5.94 -2.51 -12.58
CA CYS A 206 7.34 -2.77 -12.87
C CYS A 206 8.19 -2.64 -11.60
N ILE A 207 7.98 -1.57 -10.82
CA ILE A 207 8.65 -1.36 -9.55
C ILE A 207 8.27 -2.45 -8.54
N ASP A 208 6.97 -2.75 -8.39
CA ASP A 208 6.48 -3.76 -7.44
C ASP A 208 7.06 -5.16 -7.71
N ASN A 209 7.14 -5.57 -8.97
CA ASN A 209 7.74 -6.85 -9.35
C ASN A 209 9.24 -6.89 -9.01
N PHE A 210 9.98 -5.82 -9.31
CA PHE A 210 11.41 -5.78 -9.01
C PHE A 210 11.68 -5.79 -7.50
N CYS A 211 10.93 -4.99 -6.72
CA CYS A 211 11.06 -5.02 -5.26
C CYS A 211 10.69 -6.38 -4.67
N SER A 212 9.66 -7.06 -5.21
CA SER A 212 9.26 -8.40 -4.75
C SER A 212 10.34 -9.45 -5.03
N LEU A 213 11.02 -9.36 -6.18
CA LEU A 213 12.11 -10.26 -6.55
C LEU A 213 13.36 -10.03 -5.68
N GLU A 214 13.73 -8.77 -5.39
CA GLU A 214 14.86 -8.47 -4.53
C GLU A 214 14.68 -8.99 -3.10
N ALA A 215 13.46 -8.91 -2.55
CA ALA A 215 13.12 -9.48 -1.25
C ALA A 215 13.38 -11.00 -1.20
N THR A 216 13.17 -11.70 -2.31
CA THR A 216 13.44 -13.15 -2.39
C THR A 216 14.91 -13.49 -2.68
N ALA A 217 15.61 -12.65 -3.45
CA ALA A 217 16.93 -12.95 -4.00
C ALA A 217 18.12 -12.40 -3.20
N HIS A 218 17.91 -11.61 -2.15
CA HIS A 218 18.98 -10.96 -1.35
C HIS A 218 20.01 -10.20 -2.24
N ALA A 219 19.56 -9.63 -3.36
CA ALA A 219 20.43 -9.08 -4.40
C ALA A 219 21.00 -7.68 -4.03
N SER A 220 22.24 -7.41 -4.46
CA SER A 220 23.05 -6.24 -4.06
C SER A 220 22.68 -4.90 -4.72
N PHE A 221 21.71 -4.86 -5.63
CA PHE A 221 21.35 -3.64 -6.39
C PHE A 221 20.18 -2.84 -5.79
N GLY A 222 19.49 -3.40 -4.79
CA GLY A 222 18.36 -2.77 -4.12
C GLY A 222 18.63 -1.35 -3.60
N PRO A 223 19.79 -1.05 -2.98
CA PRO A 223 20.05 0.29 -2.45
C PRO A 223 20.08 1.39 -3.53
N LEU A 224 20.57 1.09 -4.74
CA LEU A 224 20.61 2.07 -5.83
C LEU A 224 19.22 2.32 -6.40
N LEU A 225 18.45 1.26 -6.68
CA LEU A 225 17.08 1.40 -7.18
C LEU A 225 16.22 2.15 -6.14
N ILE A 226 16.27 1.77 -4.87
CA ILE A 226 15.57 2.44 -3.77
C ILE A 226 15.92 3.93 -3.73
N ARG A 227 17.21 4.29 -3.76
CA ARG A 227 17.63 5.70 -3.75
C ARG A 227 17.06 6.48 -4.94
N ARG A 228 17.01 5.87 -6.13
CA ARG A 228 16.46 6.48 -7.35
C ARG A 228 14.94 6.62 -7.28
N LEU A 229 14.25 5.64 -6.72
CA LEU A 229 12.81 5.70 -6.44
C LEU A 229 12.48 6.81 -5.45
N LEU A 230 13.26 6.96 -4.37
CA LEU A 230 13.09 8.05 -3.42
C LEU A 230 13.29 9.43 -4.07
N SER A 231 14.20 9.51 -5.03
CA SER A 231 14.53 10.73 -5.79
C SER A 231 13.66 10.92 -7.04
N MET A 232 12.65 10.06 -7.25
CA MET A 232 11.77 10.09 -8.42
C MET A 232 11.12 11.46 -8.68
N PRO A 233 10.70 12.25 -7.67
CA PRO A 233 10.19 13.61 -7.91
C PRO A 233 11.22 14.54 -8.55
N SER A 234 12.50 14.43 -8.19
CA SER A 234 13.58 15.21 -8.78
C SER A 234 13.76 14.90 -10.27
N ALA A 235 13.65 13.63 -10.64
CA ALA A 235 13.73 13.19 -12.03
C ALA A 235 12.48 13.59 -12.85
N ALA A 236 11.30 13.60 -12.22
CA ALA A 236 10.06 14.05 -12.86
C ALA A 236 10.06 15.56 -13.17
N GLY A 237 10.84 16.34 -12.43
CA GLY A 237 10.87 17.79 -12.53
C GLY A 237 9.60 18.47 -12.01
N GLY A 238 9.51 19.78 -12.22
CA GLY A 238 8.36 20.57 -11.80
C GLY A 238 8.26 20.81 -10.29
N TYR A 239 7.04 20.97 -9.79
CA TYR A 239 6.73 21.51 -8.47
C TYR A 239 7.30 20.69 -7.30
N TYR A 240 7.36 19.36 -7.43
CA TYR A 240 7.80 18.46 -6.35
C TYR A 240 9.29 18.06 -6.43
N SER A 241 10.08 18.68 -7.30
CA SER A 241 11.44 18.23 -7.64
C SER A 241 12.45 18.21 -6.49
N THR A 242 12.21 18.99 -5.43
CA THR A 242 13.06 19.03 -4.23
C THR A 242 12.59 18.09 -3.12
N MET A 243 11.44 17.43 -3.29
CA MET A 243 10.81 16.59 -2.27
C MET A 243 11.17 15.11 -2.46
N MET A 244 11.08 14.34 -1.38
CA MET A 244 11.23 12.87 -1.41
C MET A 244 9.91 12.20 -1.74
N LEU A 245 9.96 11.09 -2.48
CA LEU A 245 8.76 10.34 -2.87
C LEU A 245 7.86 10.01 -1.67
N THR A 246 8.44 9.52 -0.58
CA THR A 246 7.72 9.12 0.63
C THR A 246 7.03 10.26 1.36
N SER A 247 7.44 11.51 1.12
CA SER A 247 6.83 12.71 1.73
C SER A 247 5.60 13.22 1.00
N LEU A 248 5.29 12.67 -0.18
CA LEU A 248 4.25 13.14 -1.08
C LEU A 248 2.95 12.37 -0.91
N SER A 249 1.82 13.08 -1.04
CA SER A 249 0.51 12.47 -1.19
C SER A 249 0.46 11.54 -2.39
N THR A 250 -0.50 10.62 -2.41
CA THR A 250 -0.70 9.67 -3.52
C THR A 250 -0.92 10.39 -4.85
N SER A 251 -1.66 11.50 -4.83
CA SER A 251 -1.89 12.32 -6.02
C SER A 251 -0.58 12.95 -6.54
N ALA A 252 0.26 13.49 -5.64
CA ALA A 252 1.55 14.06 -6.01
C ALA A 252 2.55 13.00 -6.50
N ARG A 253 2.58 11.81 -5.88
CA ARG A 253 3.41 10.69 -6.36
C ARG A 253 2.96 10.20 -7.73
N THR A 254 1.65 10.16 -7.97
CA THR A 254 1.07 9.83 -9.28
C THR A 254 1.48 10.84 -10.33
N TYR A 255 1.41 12.13 -10.02
CA TYR A 255 1.90 13.19 -10.91
C TYR A 255 3.35 12.96 -11.34
N CYS A 256 4.24 12.64 -10.39
CA CYS A 256 5.65 12.37 -10.68
C CYS A 256 5.81 11.15 -11.60
N ALA A 257 5.07 10.07 -11.34
CA ALA A 257 5.13 8.85 -12.15
C ALA A 257 4.64 9.10 -13.59
N GLU A 258 3.58 9.90 -13.74
CA GLU A 258 3.05 10.29 -15.05
C GLU A 258 4.03 11.18 -15.83
N HIS A 259 4.71 12.12 -15.16
CA HIS A 259 5.71 12.97 -15.80
C HIS A 259 6.93 12.20 -16.28
N LEU A 260 7.42 11.23 -15.50
CA LEU A 260 8.51 10.34 -15.91
C LEU A 260 8.14 9.43 -17.07
N SER A 261 6.85 9.15 -17.19
CA SER A 261 6.28 8.25 -18.19
C SER A 261 5.89 8.95 -19.48
N ARG A 262 5.95 10.29 -19.54
CA ARG A 262 5.64 11.06 -20.75
C ARG A 262 6.79 11.00 -21.76
N PRO A 263 6.52 10.70 -23.04
CA PRO A 263 7.44 11.04 -24.11
C PRO A 263 7.69 12.56 -24.07
N SER A 264 8.95 12.98 -24.18
CA SER A 264 9.29 14.41 -24.33
C SER A 264 8.54 15.00 -25.53
N GLU A 265 7.66 16.00 -25.31
CA GLU A 265 6.79 16.65 -26.32
C GLU A 265 7.53 17.53 -27.36
N TRP A 266 8.83 17.29 -27.60
CA TRP A 266 9.52 17.98 -28.69
C TRP A 266 9.05 17.40 -30.04
N PRO A 267 8.85 18.20 -31.10
CA PRO A 267 8.48 17.67 -32.40
C PRO A 267 9.55 16.67 -32.85
N VAL A 268 9.17 15.41 -33.05
CA VAL A 268 10.05 14.39 -33.60
C VAL A 268 9.47 13.98 -34.94
N ASP A 269 9.97 14.60 -35.99
CA ASP A 269 10.25 13.88 -37.22
C ASP A 269 11.77 13.75 -37.29
N ASP A 270 12.33 12.65 -36.76
CA ASP A 270 13.72 12.29 -37.03
C ASP A 270 14.08 10.90 -36.47
N GLU A 271 15.11 10.30 -37.06
CA GLU A 271 15.92 9.10 -36.76
C GLU A 271 15.89 8.48 -35.34
N ASN A 272 15.54 9.25 -34.31
CA ASN A 272 15.41 8.87 -32.92
C ASN A 272 14.34 7.80 -32.66
N ASP A 273 13.22 7.81 -33.38
CA ASP A 273 12.16 6.80 -33.20
C ASP A 273 12.56 5.44 -33.80
N ARG A 274 13.35 5.46 -34.90
CA ARG A 274 14.02 4.25 -35.44
C ARG A 274 15.11 3.75 -34.50
N LYS A 275 15.90 4.64 -33.88
CA LYS A 275 16.91 4.28 -32.86
C LYS A 275 16.25 3.67 -31.61
N ALA A 276 15.10 4.18 -31.19
CA ALA A 276 14.33 3.61 -30.10
C ALA A 276 13.78 2.21 -30.39
N ARG A 277 13.35 1.96 -31.63
CA ARG A 277 13.00 0.60 -32.10
C ARG A 277 14.23 -0.32 -32.14
N ARG A 278 15.42 0.16 -32.56
CA ARG A 278 16.68 -0.62 -32.51
C ARG A 278 17.15 -0.91 -31.07
N LEU A 279 16.87 -0.02 -30.11
CA LEU A 279 17.20 -0.20 -28.69
C LEU A 279 16.46 -1.37 -28.02
N TRP A 280 15.42 -1.92 -28.64
CA TRP A 280 14.79 -3.16 -28.19
C TRP A 280 15.73 -4.36 -28.19
N HIS A 281 16.65 -4.45 -29.16
CA HIS A 281 17.62 -5.54 -29.22
C HIS A 281 18.68 -5.45 -28.11
N LEU A 282 18.74 -4.32 -27.40
CA LEU A 282 19.65 -4.10 -26.28
C LEU A 282 18.97 -4.31 -24.92
N VAL A 283 17.65 -4.59 -24.90
CA VAL A 283 16.92 -4.93 -23.68
C VAL A 283 17.35 -6.34 -23.26
N PRO A 284 17.76 -6.55 -21.99
CA PRO A 284 18.22 -7.84 -21.50
C PRO A 284 17.14 -8.91 -21.68
N PRO A 285 17.55 -10.17 -21.87
CA PRO A 285 16.63 -11.29 -22.00
C PRO A 285 15.71 -11.40 -20.78
N THR A 286 14.60 -12.11 -20.95
CA THR A 286 13.49 -12.12 -20.00
C THR A 286 13.83 -12.70 -18.62
N SER A 287 14.90 -13.48 -18.51
CA SER A 287 15.38 -14.10 -17.28
C SER A 287 16.39 -13.24 -16.50
N ASP A 288 16.90 -12.15 -17.07
CA ASP A 288 17.95 -11.34 -16.43
C ASP A 288 17.35 -10.16 -15.65
N HIS A 289 16.77 -10.48 -14.49
CA HIS A 289 16.12 -9.51 -13.61
C HIS A 289 17.09 -8.45 -13.07
N CYS A 290 18.36 -8.81 -12.84
CA CYS A 290 19.39 -7.88 -12.38
C CYS A 290 19.64 -6.78 -13.42
N ALA A 291 19.78 -7.15 -14.69
CA ALA A 291 19.95 -6.16 -15.77
C ALA A 291 18.71 -5.28 -15.95
N TRP A 292 17.50 -5.81 -15.71
CA TRP A 292 16.26 -5.03 -15.72
C TRP A 292 16.19 -4.00 -14.59
N ILE A 293 16.56 -4.39 -13.37
CA ILE A 293 16.68 -3.50 -12.21
C ILE A 293 17.68 -2.38 -12.50
N GLU A 294 18.84 -2.73 -13.06
CA GLU A 294 19.87 -1.75 -13.40
C GLU A 294 19.40 -0.75 -14.46
N LEU A 295 18.73 -1.23 -15.52
CA LEU A 295 18.16 -0.37 -16.55
C LEU A 295 17.11 0.59 -15.99
N LEU A 296 16.22 0.11 -15.12
CA LEU A 296 15.22 0.95 -14.48
C LEU A 296 15.89 2.00 -13.56
N ALA A 297 16.82 1.58 -12.70
CA ALA A 297 17.54 2.48 -11.81
C ALA A 297 18.30 3.58 -12.58
N ASN A 298 18.95 3.21 -13.69
CA ASN A 298 19.66 4.15 -14.57
C ASN A 298 18.70 5.12 -15.28
N ALA A 299 17.52 4.65 -15.71
CA ALA A 299 16.53 5.50 -16.35
C ALA A 299 15.91 6.51 -15.38
N LEU A 300 15.66 6.11 -14.13
CA LEU A 300 15.21 6.99 -13.04
C LEU A 300 16.28 8.01 -12.61
N GLY A 301 17.56 7.71 -12.87
CA GLY A 301 18.68 8.54 -12.44
C GLY A 301 19.08 9.69 -13.37
N ARG A 302 18.54 9.76 -14.59
CA ARG A 302 18.90 10.82 -15.55
C ARG A 302 18.26 12.14 -15.15
N LYS A 303 19.08 13.08 -14.67
CA LYS A 303 18.67 14.48 -14.49
C LYS A 303 18.22 15.04 -15.84
N GLY A 304 17.04 15.67 -15.89
CA GLY A 304 16.62 16.54 -16.98
C GLY A 304 17.36 17.88 -16.95
N GLY A 305 18.70 17.86 -16.95
CA GLY A 305 19.54 19.05 -16.98
C GLY A 305 19.88 19.48 -18.41
N LEU A 306 19.84 20.79 -18.66
CA LEU A 306 20.44 21.45 -19.83
C LEU A 306 21.87 20.94 -20.13
N PRO A 307 22.34 20.98 -21.39
CA PRO A 307 23.62 20.37 -21.77
C PRO A 307 24.80 21.16 -21.19
N GLY A 308 25.27 20.75 -20.00
CA GLY A 308 26.59 21.07 -19.48
C GLY A 308 27.64 20.10 -20.02
N ALA A 309 28.84 20.62 -20.27
CA ALA A 309 29.89 20.05 -21.10
C ALA A 309 30.37 18.63 -20.71
N SER A 310 30.66 17.86 -21.77
CA SER A 310 31.58 16.72 -21.85
C SER A 310 31.49 15.64 -20.76
N GLU A 311 30.37 14.92 -20.71
CA GLU A 311 30.38 13.49 -20.40
C GLU A 311 29.94 12.74 -21.66
N VAL A 312 30.68 11.69 -22.02
CA VAL A 312 30.35 10.79 -23.13
C VAL A 312 28.89 10.32 -22.98
N LYS A 313 27.98 10.89 -23.77
CA LYS A 313 26.56 10.57 -23.75
C LYS A 313 26.36 9.14 -24.25
N LYS A 314 26.47 8.15 -23.36
CA LYS A 314 25.88 6.83 -23.60
C LYS A 314 24.36 7.05 -23.80
N PRO A 315 23.76 6.61 -24.92
CA PRO A 315 22.33 6.75 -25.16
C PRO A 315 21.61 5.85 -24.18
N GLY A 316 21.18 6.38 -23.04
CA GLY A 316 20.40 5.60 -22.09
C GLY A 316 18.96 5.62 -22.48
N LYS A 317 18.34 4.49 -22.20
CA LYS A 317 16.97 4.19 -22.57
C LYS A 317 16.03 5.12 -21.80
N LYS A 318 15.07 5.72 -22.49
CA LYS A 318 14.02 6.50 -21.85
C LYS A 318 13.07 5.55 -21.12
N ILE A 319 12.54 5.99 -19.97
CA ILE A 319 11.57 5.24 -19.15
C ILE A 319 10.41 4.68 -19.98
N PRO A 320 9.75 5.44 -20.89
CA PRO A 320 8.63 4.91 -21.67
C PRO A 320 8.97 3.67 -22.51
N TYR A 321 10.18 3.58 -23.06
CA TYR A 321 10.61 2.41 -23.84
C TYR A 321 10.82 1.18 -22.97
N LEU A 322 11.42 1.37 -21.78
CA LEU A 322 11.59 0.28 -20.81
C LEU A 322 10.23 -0.24 -20.34
N LEU A 323 9.29 0.65 -20.04
CA LEU A 323 7.93 0.28 -19.63
C LEU A 323 7.18 -0.45 -20.74
N GLY A 324 7.32 -0.02 -21.99
CA GLY A 324 6.77 -0.74 -23.14
C GLY A 324 7.32 -2.17 -23.24
N ALA A 325 8.64 -2.34 -23.06
CA ALA A 325 9.29 -3.65 -23.13
C ALA A 325 8.85 -4.56 -21.99
N TYR A 326 8.84 -4.05 -20.76
CA TYR A 326 8.32 -4.76 -19.61
C TYR A 326 6.85 -5.19 -19.78
N ALA A 327 5.98 -4.31 -20.30
CA ALA A 327 4.56 -4.61 -20.48
C ALA A 327 4.30 -5.78 -21.44
N ARG A 328 5.18 -6.03 -22.41
CA ARG A 328 5.07 -7.17 -23.34
C ARG A 328 5.55 -8.49 -22.73
N MET A 329 6.43 -8.42 -21.73
CA MET A 329 6.94 -9.60 -21.02
C MET A 329 5.99 -10.07 -19.93
N SER A 330 5.26 -9.13 -19.31
CA SER A 330 4.34 -9.40 -18.21
C SER A 330 2.96 -8.82 -18.54
N PRO A 331 2.18 -9.49 -19.42
CA PRO A 331 0.79 -9.08 -19.63
C PRO A 331 0.09 -9.12 -18.28
N GLY A 332 -0.51 -7.98 -17.90
CA GLY A 332 -1.16 -7.87 -16.59
C GLY A 332 -2.30 -8.87 -16.45
N PRO A 333 -2.66 -9.27 -15.22
CA PRO A 333 -3.91 -9.96 -14.98
C PRO A 333 -5.06 -8.99 -15.31
N GLY A 334 -5.59 -9.04 -16.53
CA GLY A 334 -6.66 -8.12 -16.94
C GLY A 334 -6.90 -7.94 -18.43
N CYS A 335 -5.99 -8.34 -19.32
CA CYS A 335 -6.34 -8.46 -20.74
C CYS A 335 -6.81 -9.88 -21.02
N ARG A 336 -8.12 -10.15 -20.92
CA ARG A 336 -8.69 -11.20 -21.76
C ARG A 336 -8.40 -10.78 -23.20
N LEU A 337 -7.65 -11.59 -23.94
CA LEU A 337 -7.57 -11.46 -25.39
C LEU A 337 -9.01 -11.45 -25.93
N PRO A 338 -9.36 -10.59 -26.91
CA PRO A 338 -10.61 -10.75 -27.64
C PRO A 338 -10.68 -12.19 -28.17
N PRO A 339 -11.83 -12.87 -28.08
CA PRO A 339 -11.99 -14.13 -28.80
C PRO A 339 -11.92 -13.80 -30.30
N GLU A 340 -10.78 -14.06 -30.92
CA GLU A 340 -10.72 -14.14 -32.38
C GLU A 340 -11.52 -15.37 -32.80
N LEU A 341 -12.71 -15.05 -33.31
CA LEU A 341 -13.53 -15.78 -34.27
C LEU A 341 -12.92 -17.08 -34.79
N ILE A 342 -13.39 -18.20 -34.24
CA ILE A 342 -13.52 -19.44 -35.00
C ILE A 342 -14.69 -19.20 -35.94
N GLU A 343 -14.41 -18.87 -37.20
CA GLU A 343 -15.32 -19.06 -38.34
C GLU A 343 -14.53 -18.90 -39.65
N THR A 344 -13.90 -19.98 -40.10
CA THR A 344 -14.12 -20.64 -41.41
C THR A 344 -13.14 -21.79 -41.61
#